data_AF-B2TKF6-F1
#
_entry.id   AF-B2TKF6-F1
#
_cell.length_a   1.000
_cell.length_b   1.000
_cell.length_c   1.000
_cell.angle_alpha   90.00
_cell.angle_beta   90.00
_cell.angle_gamma   90.00
#
_symmetry.space_group_name_H-M   'P 1'
#
loop_
_entity.id
_entity.type
_entity.pdbx_description
1 polymer ?
#
loop_
_entity_poly.entity_id
_entity_poly.type
_entity_poly.pdbx_seq_one_letter_code
_entity_poly.pdbx_strand_id
1 'polypeptide(L)'
;MKGSIVLKTILGTFINCIVLVLISLGISCIYGLALKDTLFIISLAVLVIEVFLNISGNSFGISIQSFGQINSQYVSTVDLEAQEHENINNKPTFHVKDIINFTLIISSLIIFIISFVIF
;
A
#
# COMPACT_ATOMS: atom_id res chain seq x y z
N MET A 1 2.65 22.52 -10.43
CA MET A 1 1.86 21.45 -9.75
C MET A 1 2.69 20.23 -9.34
N LYS A 2 3.61 19.70 -10.16
CA LYS A 2 4.42 18.51 -9.83
C LYS A 2 5.33 18.64 -8.60
N GLY A 3 5.94 19.81 -8.37
CA GLY A 3 6.86 20.03 -7.25
C GLY A 3 6.23 19.92 -5.85
N SER A 4 4.94 20.27 -5.72
CA SER A 4 4.24 20.16 -4.42
C SER A 4 3.97 18.70 -4.02
N ILE A 5 3.82 17.81 -5.00
CA ILE A 5 3.60 16.38 -4.78
C ILE A 5 4.88 15.74 -4.27
N VAL A 6 6.01 15.98 -4.95
CA VAL A 6 7.32 15.45 -4.58
C VAL A 6 7.68 15.87 -3.15
N LEU A 7 7.46 17.15 -2.81
CA LEU A 7 7.72 17.65 -1.46
C LEU A 7 6.83 16.97 -0.41
N LYS A 8 5.54 16.75 -0.70
CA LYS A 8 4.63 16.01 0.19
C LYS A 8 5.06 14.56 0.39
N THR A 9 5.51 13.88 -0.67
CA THR A 9 6.00 12.49 -0.56
C THR A 9 7.27 12.43 0.27
N ILE A 10 8.26 13.30 0.03
CA ILE A 10 9.51 13.34 0.81
C ILE A 10 9.21 13.60 2.30
N LEU A 11 8.37 14.59 2.58
CA LEU A 11 8.02 14.96 3.95
C LEU A 11 7.22 13.85 4.65
N GLY A 12 6.30 13.21 3.92
CA GLY A 12 5.58 12.05 4.40
C GLY A 12 6.50 10.87 4.71
N THR A 13 7.49 10.60 3.86
CA THR A 13 8.44 9.49 4.06
C THR A 13 9.27 9.75 5.32
N PHE A 14 9.72 10.99 5.51
CA PHE A 14 10.48 11.37 6.69
C PHE A 14 9.66 11.19 7.97
N ILE A 15 8.40 11.64 7.98
CA ILE A 15 7.50 11.46 9.13
C ILE A 15 7.25 9.97 9.41
N ASN A 16 6.95 9.18 8.38
CA ASN A 16 6.72 7.75 8.54
C ASN A 16 7.94 7.01 9.10
N CYS A 17 9.14 7.38 8.66
CA CYS A 17 10.36 6.80 9.20
C CYS A 17 10.50 7.09 10.71
N ILE A 18 10.23 8.32 11.15
CA ILE A 18 10.27 8.68 12.58
C ILE A 18 9.25 7.85 13.36
N VAL A 19 8.01 7.75 12.85
CA VAL A 19 6.94 6.98 13.52
C VAL A 19 7.32 5.51 13.66
N LEU A 20 7.83 4.87 12.61
CA LEU A 20 8.27 3.47 12.64
C LEU A 20 9.40 3.25 13.65
N VAL A 21 10.36 4.16 13.74
CA VAL A 21 11.45 4.08 14.73
C VAL A 21 10.92 4.23 16.16
N LEU A 22 9.99 5.16 16.41
CA LEU A 22 9.38 5.34 17.73
C LEU A 22 8.58 4.11 18.18
N ILE A 23 7.81 3.51 17.26
CA ILE A 23 7.06 2.27 17.53
C ILE A 23 8.05 1.14 17.88
N SER A 24 9.12 1.02 17.09
CA SER A 24 10.14 -0.01 17.31
C SER A 24 10.89 0.16 18.63
N LEU A 25 11.21 1.40 19.01
CA LEU A 25 11.78 1.74 20.31
C LEU A 25 10.84 1.37 21.45
N GLY A 26 9.55 1.69 21.33
CA GLY A 26 8.54 1.34 22.32
C GLY A 26 8.48 -0.17 22.56
N ILE A 27 8.42 -0.96 21.49
CA ILE A 27 8.39 -2.42 21.56
C ILE A 27 9.71 -2.98 22.14
N SER A 28 10.86 -2.49 21.67
CA SER A 28 12.17 -2.90 22.16
C SER A 28 12.32 -2.65 23.66
N CYS A 29 11.87 -1.49 24.16
CA CYS A 29 11.91 -1.17 25.59
C CYS A 29 10.97 -2.03 26.44
N ILE A 30 9.77 -2.34 25.95
CA ILE A 30 8.78 -3.14 26.70
C ILE A 30 9.20 -4.61 26.81
N TYR A 31 9.72 -5.18 25.72
CA TYR A 31 10.04 -6.61 25.65
C TYR A 31 11.52 -6.94 25.87
N GLY A 32 12.39 -5.92 26.02
CA GLY A 32 13.83 -6.11 26.18
C GLY A 32 14.51 -6.69 24.94
N LEU A 33 13.89 -6.54 23.77
CA LEU A 33 14.42 -7.03 22.49
C LEU A 33 15.45 -6.07 21.93
N ALA A 34 16.41 -6.58 21.16
CA ALA A 34 17.34 -5.72 20.44
C ALA A 34 16.57 -4.81 19.47
N LEU A 35 16.91 -3.51 19.47
CA LEU A 35 16.27 -2.53 18.59
C LEU A 35 16.41 -2.91 17.11
N LYS A 36 17.56 -3.49 16.76
CA LYS A 36 17.84 -4.07 15.43
C LYS A 36 16.75 -5.05 15.01
N ASP A 37 16.57 -6.12 15.78
CA ASP A 37 15.64 -7.21 15.44
C ASP A 37 14.20 -6.69 15.39
N THR A 38 13.89 -5.74 16.27
CA THR A 38 12.57 -5.10 16.33
C THR A 38 12.29 -4.24 15.09
N LEU A 39 13.25 -3.40 14.67
CA LEU A 39 13.16 -2.60 13.44
C LEU A 39 13.02 -3.50 12.21
N PHE A 40 13.78 -4.59 12.15
CA PHE A 40 13.74 -5.55 11.06
C PHE A 40 12.34 -6.16 10.91
N ILE A 41 11.79 -6.71 11.99
CA ILE A 41 10.48 -7.40 11.97
C ILE A 41 9.35 -6.41 11.65
N ILE A 42 9.35 -5.23 12.28
CA ILE A 42 8.27 -4.25 12.09
C ILE A 42 8.29 -3.69 10.67
N SER A 43 9.46 -3.31 10.15
CA SER A 43 9.57 -2.82 8.78
C SER A 43 9.16 -3.86 7.75
N LEU A 44 9.52 -5.13 7.95
CA LEU A 44 9.08 -6.24 7.11
C LEU A 44 7.57 -6.45 7.17
N ALA A 45 6.98 -6.48 8.37
CA ALA A 45 5.55 -6.67 8.55
C ALA A 45 4.74 -5.57 7.86
N VAL A 46 5.17 -4.32 8.03
CA VAL A 46 4.53 -3.14 7.41
C VAL A 46 4.63 -3.20 5.89
N LEU A 47 5.81 -3.54 5.35
CA LEU A 47 6.01 -3.71 3.91
C LEU A 47 5.07 -4.79 3.35
N VAL A 48 4.97 -5.95 4.01
CA VAL A 48 4.10 -7.03 3.56
C VAL A 48 2.63 -6.60 3.56
N ILE A 49 2.16 -5.98 4.65
CA ILE A 49 0.78 -5.47 4.76
C ILE A 49 0.50 -4.49 3.62
N GLU A 50 1.41 -3.57 3.34
CA GLU A 50 1.22 -2.57 2.28
C GLU A 50 1.22 -3.17 0.89
N VAL A 51 2.10 -4.14 0.62
CA VAL A 51 2.07 -4.86 -0.66
C VAL A 51 0.70 -5.49 -0.88
N PHE A 52 0.15 -6.17 0.13
CA PHE A 52 -1.19 -6.75 0.05
C PHE A 52 -2.30 -5.70 -0.10
N LEU A 53 -2.21 -4.55 0.58
CA LEU A 53 -3.18 -3.45 0.44
C LEU A 53 -3.13 -2.77 -0.94
N ASN A 54 -2.00 -2.85 -1.64
CA ASN A 54 -1.80 -2.30 -2.98
C ASN A 54 -2.13 -3.28 -4.10
N ILE A 55 -2.40 -4.55 -3.81
CA ILE A 55 -2.99 -5.47 -4.78
C ILE A 55 -4.44 -5.01 -5.00
N SER A 56 -4.64 -4.12 -5.97
CA SER A 56 -5.95 -3.82 -6.51
C SER A 56 -6.38 -4.97 -7.41
N GLY A 57 -7.54 -5.56 -7.10
CA GLY A 57 -8.19 -6.51 -8.00
C GLY A 57 -8.68 -5.79 -9.24
N ASN A 58 -8.38 -6.32 -10.43
CA ASN A 58 -9.10 -5.95 -11.63
C ASN A 58 -10.45 -6.68 -11.61
N SER A 59 -11.54 -5.97 -11.30
CA SER A 59 -12.90 -6.55 -11.26
C SER A 59 -13.38 -7.05 -12.63
N PHE A 60 -12.79 -6.56 -13.74
CA PHE A 60 -13.07 -7.06 -15.09
C PHE A 60 -12.40 -8.42 -15.38
N GLY A 61 -11.43 -8.83 -14.56
CA GLY A 61 -10.70 -10.07 -14.74
C GLY A 61 -11.33 -11.19 -13.94
N ILE A 62 -12.18 -11.99 -14.60
CA ILE A 62 -12.71 -13.26 -14.09
C ILE A 62 -13.60 -13.08 -12.85
N SER A 63 -14.88 -12.79 -13.09
CA SER A 63 -15.91 -12.99 -12.06
C SER A 63 -16.15 -14.50 -11.85
N ILE A 64 -16.42 -14.93 -10.61
CA ILE A 64 -16.87 -16.30 -10.33
C ILE A 64 -18.13 -16.65 -11.15
N GLN A 65 -18.93 -15.63 -11.49
CA GLN A 65 -20.06 -15.75 -12.41
C GLN A 65 -19.63 -16.17 -13.82
N SER A 66 -18.55 -15.60 -14.40
CA SER A 66 -18.09 -15.99 -15.74
C SER A 66 -17.50 -17.40 -15.79
N PHE A 67 -16.96 -17.90 -14.68
CA PHE A 67 -16.48 -19.28 -14.59
C PHE A 67 -17.61 -20.33 -14.59
N GLY A 68 -18.80 -19.96 -14.12
CA GLY A 68 -19.97 -20.85 -14.07
C GLY A 68 -20.96 -20.67 -15.23
N GLN A 69 -20.94 -19.53 -15.93
CA GLN A 69 -21.86 -19.21 -17.01
C GLN A 69 -21.20 -19.29 -18.39
N ILE A 70 -21.70 -20.22 -19.22
CA ILE A 70 -21.21 -20.44 -20.60
C ILE A 70 -21.64 -19.30 -21.56
N ASN A 71 -22.63 -18.49 -21.16
CA ASN A 71 -23.21 -17.47 -22.05
C ASN A 71 -22.46 -16.13 -21.95
N SER A 72 -21.63 -15.86 -22.95
CA SER A 72 -20.81 -14.64 -23.06
C SER A 72 -21.64 -13.35 -23.11
N GLN A 73 -22.89 -13.42 -23.61
CA GLN A 73 -23.77 -12.26 -23.67
C GLN A 73 -24.20 -11.80 -22.28
N TYR A 74 -24.51 -12.73 -21.38
CA TYR A 74 -24.88 -12.40 -20.00
C TYR A 74 -23.71 -11.77 -19.25
N VAL A 75 -22.51 -12.35 -19.37
CA VAL A 75 -21.28 -11.80 -18.77
C VAL A 75 -21.02 -10.38 -19.28
N SER A 76 -21.16 -10.14 -20.58
CA SER A 76 -20.94 -8.82 -21.18
C SER A 76 -21.93 -7.75 -20.70
N THR A 77 -23.21 -8.10 -20.46
CA THR A 77 -24.19 -7.16 -19.90
C THR A 77 -23.90 -6.80 -18.44
N VAL A 78 -23.48 -7.78 -17.64
CA VAL A 78 -23.08 -7.54 -16.23
C VAL A 78 -21.83 -6.65 -16.18
N ASP A 79 -20.87 -6.88 -17.07
CA ASP A 79 -19.66 -6.04 -17.17
C ASP A 79 -20.01 -4.61 -17.60
N LEU A 80 -20.95 -4.43 -18.53
CA LEU A 80 -21.43 -3.11 -18.96
C LEU A 80 -22.13 -2.35 -17.83
N GLU A 81 -22.98 -3.03 -17.06
CA GLU A 81 -23.67 -2.45 -15.90
C GLU A 81 -22.67 -2.08 -14.78
N ALA A 82 -21.69 -2.96 -14.52
CA ALA A 82 -20.59 -2.66 -13.61
C ALA A 82 -19.77 -1.46 -14.08
N GLN A 83 -19.52 -1.33 -15.39
CA GLN A 83 -18.79 -0.22 -15.99
C GLN A 83 -19.57 1.11 -15.91
N GLU A 84 -20.90 1.09 -16.03
CA GLU A 84 -21.74 2.26 -15.79
C GLU A 84 -21.70 2.72 -14.33
N HIS A 85 -21.66 1.78 -13.39
CA HIS A 85 -21.52 2.06 -11.97
C HIS A 85 -20.10 2.49 -11.57
N GLU A 86 -19.07 2.03 -12.29
CA GLU A 86 -17.68 2.40 -12.09
C GLU A 86 -17.37 3.75 -12.75
N ASN A 87 -18.09 4.79 -12.33
CA ASN A 87 -18.13 6.15 -12.88
C ASN A 87 -16.75 6.66 -13.37
N ILE A 88 -16.46 6.42 -14.65
CA ILE A 88 -15.18 6.71 -15.31
C ILE A 88 -14.89 8.22 -15.30
N ASN A 89 -15.93 9.03 -15.21
CA ASN A 89 -15.88 10.49 -15.27
C ASN A 89 -15.70 11.19 -13.89
N ASN A 90 -15.83 10.46 -12.78
CA ASN A 90 -15.69 11.00 -11.41
C ASN A 90 -14.52 10.36 -10.63
N LYS A 91 -13.58 9.68 -11.31
CA LYS A 91 -12.35 9.23 -10.65
C LYS A 91 -11.51 10.47 -10.31
N PRO A 92 -11.23 10.75 -9.03
CA PRO A 92 -10.44 11.92 -8.66
C PRO A 92 -9.08 11.83 -9.36
N THR A 93 -8.68 12.90 -10.06
CA THR A 93 -7.39 13.00 -10.77
C THR A 93 -6.17 12.83 -9.84
N PHE A 94 -6.40 12.87 -8.52
CA PHE A 94 -5.42 12.61 -7.48
C PHE A 94 -5.88 11.51 -6.54
N HIS A 95 -5.25 10.36 -6.64
CA HIS A 95 -5.38 9.29 -5.66
C HIS A 95 -4.45 9.60 -4.48
N VAL A 96 -4.94 10.38 -3.51
CA VAL A 96 -4.23 10.63 -2.24
C VAL A 96 -3.79 9.31 -1.58
N LYS A 97 -4.61 8.26 -1.75
CA LYS A 97 -4.30 6.89 -1.36
C LYS A 97 -2.97 6.39 -1.95
N ASP A 98 -2.72 6.65 -3.23
CA ASP A 98 -1.51 6.17 -3.91
C ASP A 98 -0.26 6.88 -3.38
N ILE A 99 -0.36 8.18 -3.07
CA ILE A 99 0.73 8.93 -2.45
C ILE A 99 1.03 8.37 -1.06
N ILE A 100 -0.01 8.15 -0.24
CA ILE A 100 0.14 7.58 1.11
C ILE A 100 0.80 6.21 1.02
N ASN A 101 0.26 5.32 0.18
CA ASN A 101 0.77 3.96 0.00
C ASN A 101 2.22 3.95 -0.49
N PHE A 102 2.57 4.80 -1.47
CA PHE A 102 3.93 4.88 -1.99
C PHE A 102 4.92 5.42 -0.95
N THR A 103 4.50 6.43 -0.19
CA THR A 103 5.30 7.02 0.90
C THR A 103 5.62 5.99 1.97
N LEU A 104 4.62 5.19 2.31
CA LEU A 104 4.68 4.11 3.28
C LEU A 104 5.63 2.97 2.82
N ILE A 105 5.52 2.52 1.57
CA ILE A 105 6.40 1.50 0.99
C ILE A 105 7.86 1.96 1.00
N ILE A 106 8.12 3.22 0.62
CA ILE A 106 9.48 3.76 0.63
C ILE A 106 10.02 3.81 2.07
N SER A 107 9.21 4.26 3.03
CA SER A 107 9.66 4.36 4.42
C SER A 107 9.96 2.99 5.05
N SER A 108 9.16 1.97 4.76
CA SER A 108 9.38 0.60 5.23
C SER A 108 10.65 -0.01 4.62
N LEU A 109 10.88 0.19 3.31
CA LEU A 109 12.12 -0.23 2.65
C LEU A 109 13.37 0.46 3.22
N ILE A 110 13.31 1.77 3.47
CA ILE A 110 14.44 2.52 4.04
C ILE A 110 14.81 1.93 5.40
N ILE A 111 13.83 1.72 6.29
CA ILE A 111 14.09 1.21 7.63
C ILE A 111 14.55 -0.25 7.59
N PHE A 112 13.99 -1.05 6.69
CA PHE A 112 14.43 -2.42 6.48
C PHE A 112 15.91 -2.48 6.10
N ILE A 113 16.35 -1.63 5.17
CA ILE A 113 17.76 -1.54 4.75
C ILE A 113 18.64 -1.04 5.90
N ILE A 114 18.22 0.01 6.61
CA ILE A 114 18.95 0.55 7.77
C ILE A 114 19.15 -0.54 8.83
N SER A 115 18.11 -1.33 9.10
CA SER A 115 18.16 -2.42 10.06
C SER A 115 19.13 -3.55 9.66
N PHE A 116 19.43 -3.69 8.37
CA PHE A 116 20.35 -4.71 7.87
C PHE A 116 21.80 -4.23 7.75
N VAL A 117 22.00 -2.95 7.39
CA VAL A 117 23.33 -2.38 7.08
C VAL A 117 23.97 -1.68 8.27
N ILE A 118 23.19 -0.95 9.06
CA ILE A 118 23.72 -0.07 10.11
C ILE A 118 23.76 -0.76 11.49
N PHE A 119 22.79 -1.63 11.75
CA PHE A 119 22.68 -2.39 13.00
C PHE A 119 23.07 -3.85 12.76
#